data_AF-A0A3D4CRV3-F1
#
_entry.id   AF-A0A3D4CRV3-F1
#
_cell.length_a   1.000
_cell.length_b   1.000
_cell.length_c   1.000
_cell.angle_alpha   90.00
_cell.angle_beta   90.00
_cell.angle_gamma   90.00
#
_symmetry.space_group_name_H-M   'P 1'
#
loop_
_entity.id
_entity.type
_entity.pdbx_description
1 polymer ?
#
loop_
_entity_poly.entity_id
_entity_poly.type
_entity_poly.pdbx_seq_one_letter_code
_entity_poly.pdbx_strand_id
1 'polypeptide(L)'
;SLYDFGDLVRTATNPAAEDERDLTKVRLRARVFESLVEGYLASAGRVLTNEEVSQMAFSGRLISLELGIRFLTDHLNGDEYFRVNREGQNLDRARTQLCLAEQIAESEEEMKRYVFKVARAR
;
A
#
# COMPACT_ATOMS: atom_id res chain seq x y z
N SER A 1 0.88 6.98 12.29
CA SER A 1 0.38 5.64 12.64
C SER A 1 0.78 4.63 11.57
N LEU A 2 0.73 3.31 11.83
CA LEU A 2 0.95 2.29 10.80
C LEU A 2 -0.07 2.40 9.66
N TYR A 3 -1.31 2.80 9.96
CA TYR A 3 -2.31 3.03 8.94
C TYR A 3 -1.92 4.18 8.01
N ASP A 4 -1.42 5.29 8.55
CA ASP A 4 -0.96 6.43 7.74
C ASP A 4 0.23 6.04 6.86
N PHE A 5 1.20 5.30 7.41
CA PHE A 5 2.34 4.81 6.62
C PHE A 5 1.89 3.81 5.55
N GLY A 6 0.99 2.89 5.88
CA GLY A 6 0.45 1.92 4.94
C GLY A 6 -0.28 2.58 3.76
N ASP A 7 -1.07 3.61 4.01
CA ASP A 7 -1.75 4.37 2.95
C ASP A 7 -0.74 5.17 2.10
N LEU A 8 0.32 5.71 2.71
CA LEU A 8 1.41 6.34 1.97
C LEU A 8 2.13 5.34 1.04
N VAL A 9 2.38 4.11 1.51
CA VAL A 9 2.96 3.05 0.69
C VAL A 9 2.05 2.73 -0.49
N ARG A 10 0.76 2.46 -0.24
CA ARG A 10 -0.21 2.12 -1.28
C ARG A 10 -0.32 3.21 -2.36
N THR A 11 -0.39 4.48 -1.96
CA THR A 11 -0.60 5.62 -2.86
C THR A 11 0.64 6.02 -3.63
N ALA A 12 1.80 6.10 -2.98
CA ALA A 12 3.00 6.67 -3.59
C ALA A 12 3.83 5.62 -4.36
N THR A 13 3.81 4.35 -3.95
CA THR A 13 4.66 3.34 -4.58
C THR A 13 4.13 2.90 -5.94
N ASN A 14 2.81 2.90 -6.14
CA ASN A 14 2.17 2.58 -7.41
C ASN A 14 2.18 3.78 -8.39
N PRO A 15 2.77 3.67 -9.59
CA PRO A 15 2.75 4.75 -10.58
C PRO A 15 1.44 4.83 -11.37
N ALA A 16 0.62 3.78 -11.35
CA ALA A 16 -0.65 3.74 -12.06
C ALA A 16 -1.75 4.50 -11.31
N ALA A 17 -2.79 4.92 -12.03
CA ALA A 17 -4.01 5.42 -11.42
C ALA A 17 -4.67 4.33 -10.55
N GLU A 18 -5.45 4.74 -9.55
CA GLU A 18 -6.14 3.82 -8.64
C GLU A 18 -7.12 2.90 -9.37
N ASP A 19 -7.69 3.34 -10.49
CA ASP A 19 -8.66 2.62 -11.31
C ASP A 19 -8.10 2.23 -12.69
N GLU A 20 -6.78 2.02 -12.78
CA GLU A 20 -6.10 1.56 -13.98
C GLU A 20 -6.63 0.19 -14.45
N ARG A 21 -6.87 0.07 -15.75
CA ARG A 21 -7.39 -1.16 -16.38
C ARG A 21 -6.27 -2.08 -16.84
N ASP A 22 -5.12 -1.51 -17.21
CA ASP A 22 -3.92 -2.25 -17.56
C ASP A 22 -3.08 -2.55 -16.32
N LEU A 23 -3.32 -3.73 -15.73
CA LEU A 23 -2.61 -4.19 -14.53
C LEU A 23 -1.10 -4.36 -14.74
N THR A 24 -0.60 -4.38 -15.98
CA THR A 24 0.85 -4.40 -16.23
C THR A 24 1.55 -3.11 -15.81
N LYS A 25 0.79 -2.02 -15.61
CA LYS A 25 1.31 -0.74 -15.10
C LYS A 25 1.28 -0.63 -13.59
N VAL A 26 0.49 -1.47 -12.91
CA VAL A 26 0.46 -1.53 -11.45
C VAL A 26 1.76 -2.15 -10.97
N ARG A 27 2.59 -1.36 -10.30
CA ARG A 27 3.95 -1.76 -9.91
C ARG A 27 4.33 -1.21 -8.54
N LEU A 28 4.79 -2.09 -7.66
CA LEU A 28 5.48 -1.69 -6.43
C LEU A 28 6.86 -1.13 -6.77
N ARG A 29 7.03 0.19 -6.67
CA ARG A 29 8.35 0.83 -6.85
C ARG A 29 9.16 0.76 -5.55
N ALA A 30 10.01 -0.26 -5.43
CA ALA A 30 10.86 -0.49 -4.26
C ALA A 30 11.68 0.76 -3.85
N ARG A 31 12.26 1.49 -4.81
CA ARG A 31 13.01 2.75 -4.52
C ARG A 31 12.16 3.85 -3.87
N VAL A 32 10.89 3.93 -4.24
CA VAL A 32 9.96 4.88 -3.62
C VAL A 32 9.67 4.42 -2.20
N PHE A 33 9.39 3.13 -1.99
CA PHE A 33 9.21 2.57 -0.64
C PHE A 33 10.42 2.85 0.26
N GLU A 34 11.65 2.61 -0.23
CA GLU A 34 12.89 2.90 0.48
C GLU A 34 12.93 4.37 0.96
N SER A 35 12.63 5.30 0.05
CA SER A 35 12.60 6.74 0.35
C SER A 35 11.52 7.10 1.39
N LEU A 36 10.35 6.46 1.33
CA LEU A 36 9.29 6.64 2.32
C LEU A 36 9.71 6.15 3.70
N VAL A 37 10.38 5.00 3.79
CA VAL A 37 10.89 4.45 5.05
C VAL A 37 11.91 5.39 5.67
N GLU A 38 12.88 5.88 4.88
CA GLU A 38 13.89 6.82 5.34
C GLU A 38 13.27 8.11 5.89
N GLY A 39 12.35 8.71 5.12
CA GLY A 39 11.65 9.94 5.53
C GLY A 39 10.77 9.74 6.76
N TYR A 40 9.95 8.69 6.77
CA TYR A 40 8.99 8.45 7.85
C TYR A 40 9.70 8.12 9.17
N LEU A 41 10.76 7.30 9.14
CA LEU A 41 11.56 7.05 10.33
C LEU A 41 12.32 8.32 10.77
N ALA A 42 12.70 9.23 9.86
CA ALA A 42 13.40 10.48 10.18
C ALA A 42 12.57 11.37 11.08
N SER A 43 11.27 11.45 10.80
CA SER A 43 10.33 12.26 11.57
C SER A 43 9.75 11.53 12.78
N ALA A 44 9.29 10.29 12.60
CA ALA A 44 8.45 9.60 13.58
C ALA A 44 9.14 8.41 14.25
N GLY A 45 10.36 8.04 13.86
CA GLY A 45 11.02 6.81 14.32
C GLY A 45 11.23 6.73 15.85
N ARG A 46 11.35 7.86 16.55
CA ARG A 46 11.52 7.90 18.02
C ARG A 46 10.27 7.57 18.81
N VAL A 47 9.09 7.67 18.19
CA VAL A 47 7.80 7.39 18.84
C VAL A 47 7.23 6.03 18.44
N LEU A 48 7.86 5.34 17.49
CA LEU A 48 7.45 3.99 17.08
C LEU A 48 8.07 2.94 18.00
N THR A 49 7.29 1.93 18.36
CA THR A 49 7.82 0.73 19.02
C THR A 49 8.56 -0.17 18.04
N ASN A 50 9.34 -1.11 18.56
CA ASN A 50 10.00 -2.12 17.73
C ASN A 50 8.98 -2.97 16.97
N GLU A 51 7.85 -3.26 17.60
CA GLU A 51 6.73 -3.97 16.99
C GLU A 51 6.16 -3.17 15.82
N GLU A 52 5.92 -1.87 15.98
CA GLU A 52 5.43 -1.02 14.89
C GLU A 52 6.43 -0.97 13.73
N VAL A 53 7.72 -0.77 14.01
CA VAL A 53 8.76 -0.81 12.97
C VAL A 53 8.73 -2.15 12.22
N SER A 54 8.55 -3.28 12.92
CA SER A 54 8.48 -4.60 12.29
C SER A 54 7.27 -4.79 11.36
N GLN A 55 6.22 -3.99 11.53
CA GLN A 55 4.97 -4.05 10.77
C GLN A 55 4.88 -3.01 9.65
N MET A 56 5.88 -2.14 9.47
CA MET A 56 5.83 -1.09 8.44
C MET A 56 5.66 -1.66 7.02
N ALA A 57 6.39 -2.72 6.66
CA ALA A 57 6.24 -3.36 5.34
C ALA A 57 4.83 -3.98 5.17
N PHE A 58 4.37 -4.71 6.18
CA PHE A 58 3.04 -5.33 6.21
C PHE A 58 1.91 -4.29 6.12
N SER A 59 2.07 -3.11 6.74
CA SER A 59 1.03 -2.08 6.75
C SER A 59 0.59 -1.63 5.36
N GLY A 60 1.51 -1.57 4.39
CA GLY A 60 1.19 -1.25 2.99
C GLY A 60 0.31 -2.32 2.35
N ARG A 61 0.61 -3.60 2.61
CA ARG A 61 -0.21 -4.73 2.16
C ARG A 61 -1.58 -4.71 2.81
N LEU A 62 -1.64 -4.48 4.12
CA LEU A 62 -2.89 -4.43 4.89
C LEU A 62 -3.86 -3.39 4.31
N ILE A 63 -3.38 -2.15 4.13
CA ILE A 63 -4.21 -1.05 3.61
C ILE A 63 -4.63 -1.30 2.15
N SER A 64 -3.72 -1.84 1.32
CA SER A 64 -4.05 -2.20 -0.07
C SER A 64 -5.12 -3.30 -0.12
N LEU A 65 -4.98 -4.35 0.69
CA LEU A 65 -5.95 -5.43 0.77
C LEU A 65 -7.31 -4.96 1.28
N GLU A 66 -7.32 -4.15 2.36
CA GLU A 66 -8.56 -3.58 2.92
C GLU A 66 -9.31 -2.78 1.86
N LEU A 67 -8.64 -1.85 1.16
CA LEU A 67 -9.28 -1.06 0.11
C LEU A 67 -9.72 -1.92 -1.08
N GLY A 68 -8.93 -2.91 -1.48
CA GLY A 68 -9.30 -3.84 -2.54
C GLY A 68 -10.60 -4.59 -2.21
N ILE A 69 -10.72 -5.09 -0.98
CA ILE A 69 -11.95 -5.73 -0.49
C ILE A 69 -13.10 -4.74 -0.47
N ARG A 70 -12.91 -3.52 0.06
CA ARG A 70 -13.96 -2.50 0.13
C ARG A 70 -14.48 -2.10 -1.24
N PHE A 71 -13.60 -1.89 -2.22
CA PHE A 71 -14.01 -1.59 -3.59
C PHE A 71 -14.75 -2.77 -4.23
N LEU A 72 -14.29 -4.00 -4.01
CA LEU A 72 -14.96 -5.18 -4.55
C LEU A 72 -16.36 -5.36 -3.94
N THR A 73 -16.48 -5.19 -2.62
CA THR A 73 -17.76 -5.23 -1.91
C THR A 73 -18.70 -4.15 -2.43
N ASP A 74 -18.21 -2.91 -2.61
CA ASP A 74 -19.04 -1.83 -3.14
C ASP A 74 -19.52 -2.13 -4.56
N HIS A 75 -18.65 -2.67 -5.41
CA HIS A 75 -19.03 -3.11 -6.76
C HIS A 75 -20.14 -4.17 -6.74
N LEU A 76 -20.02 -5.19 -5.88
CA LEU A 76 -21.04 -6.24 -5.74
C LEU A 76 -22.37 -5.71 -5.19
N ASN A 77 -22.33 -4.60 -4.45
CA ASN A 77 -23.51 -3.93 -3.89
C ASN A 77 -24.10 -2.86 -4.83
N GLY A 78 -23.56 -2.68 -6.04
CA GLY A 78 -24.10 -1.72 -7.01
C GLY A 78 -23.50 -0.30 -6.91
N ASP A 79 -22.28 -0.17 -6.38
CA ASP A 79 -21.50 1.08 -6.32
C ASP A 79 -22.17 2.21 -5.51
N GLU A 80 -22.64 1.90 -4.29
CA GLU A 80 -23.40 2.83 -3.43
C GLU A 80 -22.53 3.70 -2.52
N TYR A 81 -21.33 3.24 -2.16
CA TYR A 81 -20.45 3.90 -1.18
C TYR A 81 -19.42 4.82 -1.84
N PHE A 82 -18.62 4.30 -2.77
CA PHE A 82 -17.60 5.08 -3.46
C PHE A 82 -18.18 5.73 -4.70
N ARG A 83 -17.87 7.02 -4.90
CA ARG A 83 -18.26 7.71 -6.12
C ARG A 83 -17.65 7.03 -7.34
N VAL A 84 -18.51 6.64 -8.28
CA VAL A 84 -18.15 6.12 -9.59
C VAL A 84 -18.56 7.10 -10.69
N ASN A 85 -17.76 7.17 -11.76
CA ASN A 85 -18.00 7.98 -12.95
C ASN A 85 -18.22 7.12 -14.21
N ARG A 86 -18.12 5.79 -14.07
CA ARG A 86 -18.25 4.81 -15.16
C ARG A 86 -18.58 3.44 -14.57
N GLU A 87 -19.24 2.61 -15.36
CA GLU A 87 -19.50 1.22 -15.01
C GLU A 87 -18.19 0.46 -14.76
N GLY A 88 -18.20 -0.40 -13.74
CA GLY A 88 -17.06 -1.24 -13.36
C GLY A 88 -15.87 -0.48 -12.75
N GLN A 89 -16.03 0.80 -12.37
CA GLN A 89 -14.91 1.56 -11.79
C GLN A 89 -14.39 0.97 -10.49
N ASN A 90 -15.27 0.60 -9.57
CA ASN A 90 -14.83 -0.04 -8.33
C ASN A 90 -14.22 -1.43 -8.56
N LEU A 91 -14.65 -2.16 -9.58
CA LEU A 91 -13.99 -3.42 -9.96
C LEU A 91 -12.55 -3.20 -10.42
N ASP A 92 -12.31 -2.17 -11.24
CA ASP A 92 -10.96 -1.81 -11.68
C ASP A 92 -10.09 -1.31 -10.51
N ARG A 93 -10.68 -0.52 -9.60
CA ARG A 93 -10.01 -0.11 -8.35
C ARG A 93 -9.63 -1.31 -7.50
N ALA A 94 -10.56 -2.25 -7.29
CA ALA A 94 -10.33 -3.47 -6.54
C ALA A 94 -9.16 -4.27 -7.12
N ARG A 95 -9.14 -4.47 -8.45
CA ARG A 95 -8.06 -5.18 -9.15
C ARG A 95 -6.70 -4.51 -8.96
N THR A 96 -6.65 -3.17 -9.07
CA THR A 96 -5.41 -2.41 -8.84
C THR A 96 -4.89 -2.61 -7.41
N GLN A 97 -5.77 -2.48 -6.41
CA GLN A 97 -5.37 -2.62 -5.01
C GLN A 97 -4.96 -4.05 -4.65
N LEU A 98 -5.66 -5.06 -5.16
CA LEU A 98 -5.33 -6.47 -4.94
C LEU A 98 -4.02 -6.86 -5.63
N CYS A 99 -3.78 -6.37 -6.86
CA CYS A 99 -2.52 -6.57 -7.56
C CYS A 99 -1.34 -5.93 -6.81
N LEU A 100 -1.52 -4.73 -6.27
CA LEU A 100 -0.49 -4.10 -5.44
C LEU A 100 -0.26 -4.88 -4.13
N ALA A 101 -1.32 -5.34 -3.47
CA ALA A 101 -1.22 -6.14 -2.25
C ALA A 101 -0.45 -7.45 -2.47
N GLU A 102 -0.65 -8.10 -3.62
CA GLU A 102 0.10 -9.30 -4.04
C GLU A 102 1.59 -8.99 -4.24
N GLN A 103 1.93 -7.92 -4.98
CA GLN A 103 3.33 -7.52 -5.18
C GLN A 103 4.04 -7.15 -3.87
N ILE A 104 3.33 -6.51 -2.93
CA ILE A 104 3.87 -6.23 -1.59
C ILE A 104 4.09 -7.54 -0.84
N ALA A 105 3.16 -8.48 -0.89
CA ALA A 105 3.31 -9.78 -0.23
C ALA A 105 4.55 -10.55 -0.76
N GLU A 106 4.79 -10.52 -2.08
CA GLU A 106 5.96 -11.13 -2.71
C GLU A 106 7.28 -10.45 -2.30
N SER A 107 7.24 -9.14 -2.05
CA SER A 107 8.42 -8.33 -1.69
C SER A 107 8.58 -8.10 -0.18
N GLU A 108 7.66 -8.63 0.64
CA GLU A 108 7.48 -8.22 2.04
C GLU A 108 8.74 -8.44 2.88
N GLU A 109 9.41 -9.58 2.68
CA GLU A 109 10.65 -9.91 3.39
C GLU A 109 11.81 -8.98 3.01
N GLU A 110 11.92 -8.57 1.75
CA GLU A 110 12.94 -7.61 1.32
C GLU A 110 12.67 -6.22 1.90
N MET A 111 11.42 -5.76 1.83
CA MET A 111 10.96 -4.51 2.41
C MET A 111 11.24 -4.47 3.92
N LYS A 112 10.93 -5.56 4.63
CA LYS A 112 11.17 -5.69 6.07
C LYS A 112 12.66 -5.64 6.41
N ARG A 113 13.52 -6.31 5.63
CA ARG A 113 14.99 -6.21 5.79
C ARG A 113 15.47 -4.77 5.63
N TYR A 114 14.94 -4.04 4.66
CA TYR A 114 15.30 -2.64 4.44
C TYR A 114 14.85 -1.74 5.60
N VAL A 115 13.61 -1.90 6.08
CA VAL A 115 13.11 -1.17 7.26
C VAL A 115 14.02 -1.38 8.47
N PHE A 116 14.41 -2.62 8.78
CA PHE A 116 15.31 -2.89 9.90
C PHE A 116 16.72 -2.34 9.70
N LYS A 117 17.24 -2.34 8.47
CA LYS A 117 18.52 -1.71 8.15
C LYS A 117 18.49 -0.22 8.48
N VAL A 118 17.44 0.49 8.06
CA VAL A 118 17.29 1.94 8.32
C VAL A 118 17.07 2.21 9.80
N ALA A 119 16.21 1.43 10.47
CA ALA A 119 15.91 1.59 11.89
C ALA A 119 17.14 1.37 12.79
N ARG A 120 18.03 0.43 12.45
CA ARG A 120 19.27 0.15 13.21
C ARG A 120 20.39 1.17 12.97
N ALA A 121 20.35 1.91 11.87
CA ALA A 121 21.37 2.91 11.54
C ALA A 121 21.14 4.25 12.27
N ARG A 122 20.18 4.31 13.19
CA ARG A 122 19.74 5.49 13.94
C ARG A 122 19.92 5.27 15.42
#